data_AF-A0A2G6Q3Q0-F1
#
_entry.id   AF-A0A2G6Q3Q0-F1
#
_cell.length_a   1.000
_cell.length_b   1.000
_cell.length_c   1.000
_cell.angle_alpha   90.00
_cell.angle_beta   90.00
_cell.angle_gamma   90.00
#
_symmetry.space_group_name_H-M   'P 1'
#
loop_
_entity.id
_entity.type
_entity.pdbx_description
1 polymer ?
#
loop_
_entity_poly.entity_id
_entity_poly.type
_entity_poly.pdbx_seq_one_letter_code
_entity_poly.pdbx_strand_id
1 'polypeptide(L)'
;MNINKLEDGSGSFDVSVRRRKESGPVVLFAVGAGGDPERHVTLLDALAESGCTVIAPHFPRLSLPRPTESELTLRARRLCLVLDVYSLSGATVSGVGHSIGAATLIALAGGHGFFQAPGALDSVRVPILTWVGSEDDITPPSQIIWLAQAMPDSQNLGYDEINCRGCPYGV
;
A
#
# COMPACT_ATOMS: atom_id res chain seq x y z
N MET A 1 10.31 12.70 -12.11
CA MET A 1 9.65 11.38 -12.11
C MET A 1 10.14 10.63 -13.33
N ASN A 2 10.53 9.36 -13.17
CA ASN A 2 10.79 8.46 -14.30
C ASN A 2 9.72 7.37 -14.31
N ILE A 3 9.11 7.11 -15.46
CA ILE A 3 8.20 5.98 -15.65
C ILE A 3 8.97 4.90 -16.39
N ASN A 4 9.09 3.74 -15.75
CA ASN A 4 9.75 2.58 -16.31
C ASN A 4 8.72 1.49 -16.61
N LYS A 5 9.00 0.65 -17.60
CA LYS A 5 8.15 -0.49 -17.92
C LYS A 5 8.82 -1.77 -17.43
N LEU A 6 8.07 -2.60 -16.71
CA LEU A 6 8.51 -3.93 -16.27
C LEU A 6 7.57 -5.00 -16.82
N GLU A 7 8.09 -6.22 -16.90
CA GLU A 7 7.35 -7.40 -17.33
C GLU A 7 7.24 -8.42 -16.20
N ASP A 8 6.08 -9.03 -16.08
CA ASP A 8 5.81 -10.04 -15.06
C ASP A 8 5.48 -11.41 -15.67
N GLY A 9 5.80 -11.63 -16.94
CA GLY A 9 5.47 -12.85 -17.69
C GLY A 9 4.00 -12.99 -18.11
N SER A 10 3.07 -12.25 -17.49
CA SER A 10 1.67 -12.15 -17.91
C SER A 10 1.38 -10.88 -18.72
N GLY A 11 2.25 -9.88 -18.62
CA GLY A 11 2.23 -8.67 -19.42
C GLY A 11 3.24 -7.65 -18.91
N SER A 12 3.18 -6.44 -19.48
CA SER A 12 3.95 -5.30 -19.01
C SER A 12 3.11 -4.37 -18.14
N PHE A 13 3.77 -3.63 -17.25
CA PHE A 13 3.15 -2.60 -16.41
C PHE A 13 4.14 -1.47 -16.14
N ASP A 14 3.58 -0.29 -15.93
CA ASP A 14 4.37 0.92 -15.70
C ASP A 14 4.68 1.09 -14.22
N VAL A 15 5.83 1.69 -13.92
CA VAL A 15 6.31 1.96 -12.56
C VAL A 15 6.84 3.38 -12.51
N SER A 16 6.18 4.21 -11.71
CA SER A 16 6.69 5.55 -11.38
C SER A 16 7.78 5.42 -10.32
N VAL A 17 8.96 5.95 -10.62
CA VAL A 17 10.10 6.01 -9.69
C VAL A 17 10.46 7.47 -9.45
N ARG A 18 10.55 7.83 -8.16
CA ARG A 18 11.04 9.14 -7.70
C ARG A 18 12.23 8.92 -6.79
N ARG A 19 13.34 9.57 -7.11
CA ARG A 19 14.59 9.49 -6.36
C ARG A 19 15.20 10.87 -6.29
N ARG A 20 15.57 11.30 -5.08
CA ARG A 20 16.35 12.53 -4.85
C ARG A 20 17.79 12.25 -4.41
N LYS A 21 18.06 11.09 -3.79
CA LYS A 21 19.39 10.66 -3.33
C LYS A 21 19.66 9.22 -3.77
N GLU A 22 20.92 8.89 -4.08
CA GLU A 22 21.31 7.53 -4.53
C GLU A 22 21.18 6.48 -3.44
N SER A 23 21.34 6.86 -2.17
CA SER A 23 21.16 6.01 -1.00
C SER A 23 20.15 6.63 -0.03
N GLY A 24 18.98 6.02 0.05
CA GLY A 24 17.89 6.42 0.95
C GLY A 24 16.92 5.26 1.17
N PRO A 25 16.09 5.32 2.22
CA PRO A 25 15.08 4.30 2.46
C PRO A 25 14.13 4.19 1.26
N VAL A 26 13.61 2.99 1.04
CA VAL A 26 12.70 2.71 -0.06
C VAL A 26 11.28 2.77 0.44
N VAL A 27 10.43 3.54 -0.23
CA VAL A 27 8.98 3.53 -0.01
C VAL A 27 8.31 2.88 -1.20
N LEU A 28 7.65 1.75 -0.94
CA LEU A 28 6.79 1.08 -1.91
C LEU A 28 5.37 1.60 -1.76
N PHE A 29 4.88 2.32 -2.77
CA PHE A 29 3.53 2.87 -2.77
C PHE A 29 2.56 1.95 -3.51
N ALA A 30 1.56 1.44 -2.79
CA ALA A 30 0.47 0.64 -3.34
C ALA A 30 -0.79 1.50 -3.53
N VAL A 31 -1.14 1.78 -4.78
CA VAL A 31 -2.32 2.58 -5.13
C VAL A 31 -3.62 1.80 -4.94
N GLY A 32 -4.70 2.54 -4.68
CA GLY A 32 -6.06 2.01 -4.56
C GLY A 32 -6.67 1.50 -5.87
N ALA A 33 -7.99 1.34 -5.87
CA ALA A 33 -8.75 0.72 -6.97
C ALA A 33 -8.62 1.47 -8.30
N GLY A 34 -8.35 2.78 -8.27
CA GLY A 34 -8.15 3.60 -9.47
C GLY A 34 -6.89 3.26 -10.27
N GLY A 35 -5.90 2.59 -9.66
CA GLY A 35 -4.75 2.02 -10.36
C GLY A 35 -3.64 2.99 -10.76
N ASP A 36 -3.91 4.30 -10.79
CA ASP A 36 -2.93 5.33 -11.11
C ASP A 36 -2.34 6.00 -9.84
N PRO A 37 -1.06 5.73 -9.48
CA PRO A 37 -0.41 6.35 -8.33
C PRO A 37 -0.21 7.86 -8.46
N GLU A 38 -0.18 8.42 -9.68
CA GLU A 38 0.04 9.86 -9.91
C GLU A 38 -1.13 10.72 -9.41
N ARG A 39 -2.29 10.12 -9.14
CA ARG A 39 -3.37 10.77 -8.38
C ARG A 39 -2.96 11.17 -6.96
N HIS A 40 -1.84 10.67 -6.44
CA HIS A 40 -1.28 10.99 -5.13
C HIS A 40 0.06 11.72 -5.25
N VAL A 41 0.32 12.40 -6.38
CA VAL A 41 1.62 13.03 -6.68
C VAL A 41 2.18 13.89 -5.55
N THR A 42 1.34 14.67 -4.86
CA THR A 42 1.77 15.50 -3.72
C THR A 42 2.38 14.67 -2.60
N LEU A 43 1.80 13.52 -2.26
CA LEU A 43 2.34 12.60 -1.26
C LEU A 43 3.64 11.95 -1.76
N LEU A 44 3.66 11.50 -3.02
CA LEU A 44 4.83 10.84 -3.60
C LEU A 44 6.04 11.79 -3.68
N ASP A 45 5.80 13.05 -4.04
CA ASP A 45 6.83 14.08 -4.09
C ASP A 45 7.31 14.44 -2.69
N ALA A 46 6.41 14.62 -1.71
CA ALA A 46 6.79 14.89 -0.33
C ALA A 46 7.66 13.78 0.27
N LEU A 47 7.35 12.51 -0.01
CA LEU A 47 8.17 11.36 0.39
C LEU A 47 9.53 11.35 -0.31
N ALA A 48 9.58 11.71 -1.60
CA ALA A 48 10.86 11.80 -2.30
C ALA A 48 11.72 12.96 -1.78
N GLU A 49 11.10 14.10 -1.45
CA GLU A 49 11.75 15.28 -0.89
C GLU A 49 12.25 15.08 0.54
N SER A 50 11.63 14.18 1.32
CA SER A 50 12.17 13.74 2.61
C SER A 50 13.38 12.79 2.49
N GLY A 51 13.79 12.46 1.26
CA GLY A 51 14.98 11.67 0.96
C GLY A 51 14.72 10.19 0.66
N CYS A 52 13.46 9.77 0.55
CA CYS A 52 13.13 8.39 0.17
C CYS A 52 13.28 8.17 -1.34
N THR A 53 13.57 6.92 -1.73
CA THR A 53 13.25 6.44 -3.08
C THR A 53 11.83 5.91 -3.07
N VAL A 54 10.94 6.52 -3.85
CA VAL A 54 9.53 6.10 -3.95
C VAL A 54 9.34 5.28 -5.22
N ILE A 55 8.82 4.07 -5.06
CA ILE A 55 8.50 3.13 -6.14
C ILE A 55 6.99 2.92 -6.13
N ALA A 56 6.32 3.26 -7.23
CA ALA A 56 4.86 3.21 -7.32
C ALA A 56 4.43 2.54 -8.64
N PRO A 57 4.14 1.23 -8.62
CA PRO A 57 3.60 0.54 -9.79
C PRO A 57 2.18 0.98 -10.12
N HIS A 58 1.90 1.04 -11.41
CA HIS A 58 0.58 1.29 -11.98
C HIS A 58 -0.18 -0.03 -12.13
N PHE A 59 -1.50 0.03 -11.96
CA PHE A 59 -2.38 -1.11 -12.13
C PHE A 59 -3.58 -0.75 -12.99
N PRO A 60 -4.18 -1.74 -13.68
CA PRO A 60 -5.52 -1.56 -14.22
C PRO A 60 -6.48 -1.14 -13.12
N ARG A 61 -7.39 -0.21 -13.47
CA ARG A 61 -8.51 0.16 -12.62
C ARG A 61 -9.36 -1.08 -12.33
N LEU A 62 -9.73 -1.27 -11.06
CA LEU A 62 -10.68 -2.31 -10.69
C LEU A 62 -12.08 -1.89 -11.12
N SER A 63 -12.80 -2.80 -11.77
CA SER A 63 -14.17 -2.56 -12.24
C SER A 63 -15.21 -2.84 -11.17
N LEU A 64 -14.88 -3.67 -10.18
CA LEU A 64 -15.76 -4.05 -9.08
C LEU A 64 -15.36 -3.34 -7.78
N PRO A 65 -16.34 -3.04 -6.90
CA PRO A 65 -16.07 -2.40 -5.61
C PRO A 65 -15.30 -3.32 -4.65
N ARG A 66 -15.37 -4.64 -4.85
CA ARG A 66 -14.59 -5.63 -4.12
C ARG A 66 -13.65 -6.32 -5.10
N PRO A 67 -12.33 -6.30 -4.87
CA PRO A 67 -11.40 -7.04 -5.72
C PRO A 67 -11.61 -8.54 -5.57
N THR A 68 -11.26 -9.25 -6.62
CA THR A 68 -11.10 -10.70 -6.64
C THR A 68 -9.71 -11.10 -6.11
N GLU A 69 -9.53 -12.40 -5.85
CA GLU A 69 -8.30 -12.91 -5.23
C GLU A 69 -7.14 -12.79 -6.21
N SER A 70 -7.41 -13.06 -7.48
CA SER A 70 -6.46 -12.94 -8.57
C SER A 70 -6.02 -11.49 -8.78
N GLU A 71 -6.92 -10.52 -8.60
CA GLU A 71 -6.57 -9.09 -8.67
C GLU A 71 -5.64 -8.68 -7.53
N LEU A 72 -5.91 -9.07 -6.29
CA LEU A 72 -5.03 -8.80 -5.15
C LEU A 72 -3.69 -9.53 -5.28
N THR A 73 -3.72 -10.80 -5.67
CA THR A 73 -2.52 -11.63 -5.86
C THR A 73 -1.64 -11.06 -6.97
N LEU A 74 -2.22 -10.64 -8.10
CA LEU A 74 -1.49 -9.99 -9.17
C LEU A 74 -0.83 -8.69 -8.68
N ARG A 75 -1.58 -7.87 -7.93
CA ARG A 75 -1.06 -6.62 -7.38
C ARG A 75 0.09 -6.88 -6.41
N ALA A 76 -0.07 -7.80 -5.45
CA ALA A 76 0.97 -8.16 -4.48
C ALA A 76 2.23 -8.73 -5.17
N ARG A 77 2.05 -9.61 -6.16
CA ARG A 77 3.16 -10.15 -6.96
C ARG A 77 3.94 -9.07 -7.68
N ARG A 78 3.26 -8.10 -8.32
CA ARG A 78 3.94 -6.97 -8.97
C ARG A 78 4.65 -6.07 -7.98
N LEU A 79 4.11 -5.93 -6.75
CA LEU A 79 4.81 -5.24 -5.67
C LEU A 79 6.11 -5.98 -5.25
N CYS A 80 6.10 -7.31 -5.14
CA CYS A 80 7.33 -8.09 -4.94
C CYS A 80 8.34 -7.81 -6.05
N LEU A 81 7.89 -7.93 -7.30
CA LEU A 81 8.77 -7.80 -8.47
C LEU A 81 9.44 -6.42 -8.55
N VAL A 82 8.71 -5.33 -8.28
CA VAL A 82 9.33 -4.00 -8.27
C VAL A 82 10.34 -3.85 -7.13
N LEU A 83 10.11 -4.49 -5.98
CA LEU A 83 11.08 -4.48 -4.89
C LEU A 83 12.36 -5.20 -5.30
N ASP A 84 12.26 -6.36 -5.93
CA ASP A 84 13.42 -7.12 -6.42
C ASP A 84 14.23 -6.35 -7.47
N VAL A 85 13.57 -5.57 -8.32
CA VAL A 85 14.22 -4.80 -9.40
C VAL A 85 14.85 -3.50 -8.89
N TYR A 86 14.18 -2.79 -7.97
CA TYR A 86 14.58 -1.42 -7.60
C TYR A 86 15.20 -1.29 -6.21
N SER A 87 15.05 -2.28 -5.33
CA SER A 87 15.63 -2.23 -3.99
C SER A 87 17.04 -2.81 -4.02
N LEU A 88 17.99 -2.07 -3.47
CA LEU A 88 19.32 -2.60 -3.22
C LEU A 88 19.25 -3.66 -2.11
N SER A 89 20.06 -4.71 -2.24
CA SER A 89 20.19 -5.72 -1.18
C SER A 89 20.52 -5.04 0.15
N GLY A 90 19.71 -5.33 1.18
CA GLY A 90 19.84 -4.74 2.52
C GLY A 90 19.17 -3.38 2.74
N ALA A 91 18.47 -2.81 1.74
CA ALA A 91 17.71 -1.58 1.92
C ALA A 91 16.50 -1.81 2.84
N THR A 92 16.26 -0.89 3.78
CA THR A 92 15.01 -0.84 4.54
C THR A 92 13.88 -0.37 3.63
N VAL A 93 12.81 -1.17 3.58
CA VAL A 93 11.61 -0.90 2.79
C VAL A 93 10.43 -0.62 3.71
N SER A 94 9.69 0.46 3.43
CA SER A 94 8.40 0.75 4.04
C SER A 94 7.30 0.72 2.98
N GLY A 95 6.18 0.07 3.27
CA GLY A 95 5.00 0.08 2.41
C GLY A 95 4.04 1.20 2.78
N VAL A 96 3.52 1.92 1.79
CA VAL A 96 2.43 2.89 1.97
C VAL A 96 1.29 2.53 1.04
N GLY A 97 0.12 2.21 1.60
CA GLY A 97 -1.03 1.73 0.84
C GLY A 97 -2.24 2.63 0.97
N HIS A 98 -2.89 2.97 -0.14
CA HIS A 98 -4.13 3.74 -0.13
C HIS A 98 -5.33 2.84 -0.43
N SER A 99 -6.33 2.82 0.45
CA SER A 99 -7.55 1.99 0.31
C SER A 99 -7.16 0.52 0.03
N ILE A 100 -7.59 -0.08 -1.08
CA ILE A 100 -7.21 -1.46 -1.43
C ILE A 100 -5.69 -1.68 -1.63
N GLY A 101 -4.92 -0.60 -1.81
CA GLY A 101 -3.47 -0.66 -1.79
C GLY A 101 -2.93 -1.13 -0.43
N ALA A 102 -3.60 -0.79 0.69
CA ALA A 102 -3.25 -1.27 2.02
C ALA A 102 -3.46 -2.79 2.13
N ALA A 103 -4.62 -3.28 1.68
CA ALA A 103 -4.88 -4.72 1.56
C ALA A 103 -3.81 -5.44 0.72
N THR A 104 -3.40 -4.84 -0.39
CA THR A 104 -2.34 -5.41 -1.25
C THR A 104 -1.00 -5.53 -0.49
N LEU A 105 -0.64 -4.55 0.34
CA LEU A 105 0.57 -4.61 1.16
C LEU A 105 0.48 -5.64 2.29
N ILE A 106 -0.69 -5.81 2.90
CA ILE A 106 -0.92 -6.87 3.88
C ILE A 106 -0.76 -8.24 3.22
N ALA A 107 -1.30 -8.42 2.00
CA ALA A 107 -1.10 -9.65 1.23
C ALA A 107 0.37 -9.90 0.92
N LEU A 108 1.11 -8.86 0.50
CA LEU A 108 2.56 -8.91 0.31
C LEU A 108 3.31 -9.32 1.58
N ALA A 109 2.86 -8.84 2.75
CA ALA A 109 3.44 -9.16 4.05
C ALA A 109 3.07 -10.56 4.59
N GLY A 110 2.39 -11.39 3.79
CA GLY A 110 2.00 -12.75 4.16
C GLY A 110 0.56 -12.89 4.69
N GLY A 111 -0.30 -11.89 4.49
CA GLY A 111 -1.72 -12.03 4.71
C GLY A 111 -2.39 -12.87 3.61
N HIS A 112 -3.27 -13.80 3.97
CA HIS A 112 -3.92 -14.71 3.03
C HIS A 112 -5.45 -14.66 3.12
N GLY A 113 -6.17 -15.33 2.21
CA GLY A 113 -7.62 -15.57 2.34
C GLY A 113 -8.49 -14.31 2.47
N PHE A 114 -8.10 -13.21 1.81
CA PHE A 114 -8.71 -11.87 1.98
C PHE A 114 -8.82 -11.40 3.43
N PHE A 115 -7.95 -11.93 4.30
CA PHE A 115 -7.86 -11.63 5.72
C PHE A 115 -9.02 -12.16 6.57
N GLN A 116 -10.06 -12.75 5.98
CA GLN A 116 -11.28 -13.13 6.71
C GLN A 116 -11.28 -14.57 7.23
N ALA A 117 -10.39 -15.44 6.73
CA ALA A 117 -10.24 -16.78 7.27
C ALA A 117 -9.54 -16.74 8.65
N PRO A 118 -9.89 -17.64 9.60
CA PRO A 118 -9.14 -17.78 10.83
C PRO A 118 -7.64 -17.97 10.56
N GLY A 119 -6.79 -17.21 11.26
CA GLY A 119 -5.34 -17.26 11.10
C GLY A 119 -4.78 -16.61 9.82
N ALA A 120 -5.63 -15.92 9.04
CA ALA A 120 -5.22 -15.30 7.78
C ALA A 120 -4.10 -14.25 7.90
N LEU A 121 -3.90 -13.69 9.09
CA LEU A 121 -2.88 -12.68 9.39
C LEU A 121 -1.71 -13.23 10.22
N ASP A 122 -1.68 -14.52 10.53
CA ASP A 122 -0.67 -15.14 11.41
C ASP A 122 0.78 -15.00 10.92
N SER A 123 0.94 -14.85 9.59
CA SER A 123 2.26 -14.69 8.97
C SER A 123 2.69 -13.22 8.84
N VAL A 124 1.83 -12.26 9.16
CA VAL A 124 2.14 -10.83 9.07
C VAL A 124 2.95 -10.42 10.30
N ARG A 125 4.24 -10.17 10.09
CA ARG A 125 5.20 -9.84 11.17
C ARG A 125 5.76 -8.42 11.10
N VAL A 126 5.44 -7.68 10.05
CA VAL A 126 5.89 -6.29 9.90
C VAL A 126 5.03 -5.37 10.76
N PRO A 127 5.61 -4.32 11.36
CA PRO A 127 4.82 -3.28 12.01
C PRO A 127 3.89 -2.60 11.00
N ILE A 128 2.63 -2.41 11.37
CA ILE A 128 1.61 -1.77 10.56
C ILE A 128 1.13 -0.50 11.29
N LEU A 129 1.00 0.58 10.53
CA LEU A 129 0.33 1.80 10.97
C LEU A 129 -0.79 2.13 9.99
N THR A 130 -2.03 2.19 10.48
CA THR A 130 -3.21 2.43 9.66
C THR A 130 -3.95 3.70 10.09
N TRP A 131 -4.43 4.47 9.11
CA TRP A 131 -5.32 5.61 9.35
C TRP A 131 -6.63 5.43 8.61
N VAL A 132 -7.73 5.86 9.23
CA VAL A 132 -9.07 5.89 8.63
C VAL A 132 -9.72 7.25 8.87
N GLY A 133 -10.53 7.74 7.93
CA GLY A 133 -11.36 8.91 8.17
C GLY A 133 -12.52 8.56 9.08
N SER A 134 -12.83 9.40 10.08
CA SER A 134 -13.93 9.13 11.01
C SER A 134 -15.32 9.06 10.33
N GLU A 135 -15.44 9.66 9.15
CA GLU A 135 -16.66 9.68 8.32
C GLU A 135 -16.55 8.79 7.06
N ASP A 136 -15.61 7.85 7.03
CA ASP A 136 -15.44 6.97 5.87
C ASP A 136 -16.56 5.91 5.83
N ASP A 137 -17.46 6.01 4.86
CA ASP A 137 -18.52 5.00 4.64
C ASP A 137 -18.10 3.91 3.63
N ILE A 138 -16.94 4.05 2.98
CA ILE A 138 -16.41 3.08 2.01
C ILE A 138 -15.55 2.04 2.74
N THR A 139 -14.61 2.50 3.55
CA THR A 139 -13.73 1.70 4.41
C THR A 139 -13.86 2.19 5.85
N PRO A 140 -14.97 1.89 6.54
CA PRO A 140 -15.30 2.49 7.83
C PRO A 140 -14.31 2.13 8.93
N PRO A 141 -14.23 2.92 10.03
CA PRO A 141 -13.34 2.65 11.15
C PRO A 141 -13.44 1.23 11.74
N SER A 142 -14.62 0.61 11.63
CA SER A 142 -14.83 -0.80 12.00
C SER A 142 -13.90 -1.78 11.27
N GLN A 143 -13.42 -1.46 10.07
CA GLN A 143 -12.44 -2.27 9.33
C GLN A 143 -11.07 -2.28 10.02
N ILE A 144 -10.61 -1.13 10.51
CA ILE A 144 -9.34 -1.03 11.24
C ILE A 144 -9.45 -1.70 12.60
N ILE A 145 -10.56 -1.49 13.31
CA ILE A 145 -10.81 -2.14 14.60
C ILE A 145 -10.81 -3.67 14.44
N TRP A 146 -11.48 -4.18 13.40
CA TRP A 146 -11.46 -5.60 13.07
C TRP A 146 -10.04 -6.09 12.75
N LEU A 147 -9.28 -5.34 11.94
CA LEU A 147 -7.89 -5.69 11.62
C LEU A 147 -7.04 -5.80 12.90
N ALA A 148 -7.21 -4.87 13.85
CA ALA A 148 -6.51 -4.88 15.14
C ALA A 148 -6.84 -6.10 15.99
N GLN A 149 -8.09 -6.56 15.95
CA GLN A 149 -8.51 -7.77 16.66
C GLN A 149 -8.03 -9.06 15.98
N ALA A 150 -7.89 -9.04 14.66
CA ALA A 150 -7.47 -10.19 13.87
C ALA A 150 -5.94 -10.38 13.85
N MET A 151 -5.16 -9.33 14.14
CA MET A 151 -3.70 -9.41 14.20
C MET A 151 -3.25 -10.23 15.43
N PRO A 152 -2.35 -11.22 15.26
CA PRO A 152 -1.91 -12.09 16.36
C PRO A 152 -1.13 -11.35 17.44
N ASP A 153 -0.40 -10.30 17.04
CA ASP A 153 0.40 -9.47 17.90
C ASP A 153 -0.03 -8.00 17.75
N SER A 154 -1.02 -7.62 18.55
CA SER A 154 -1.56 -6.25 18.57
C SER A 154 -0.51 -5.16 18.86
N GLN A 155 0.66 -5.50 19.42
CA GLN A 155 1.73 -4.51 19.62
C GLN A 155 2.38 -4.06 18.31
N ASN A 156 2.23 -4.85 17.24
CA ASN A 156 2.72 -4.50 15.90
C ASN A 156 1.70 -3.71 15.06
N LEU A 157 0.54 -3.32 15.63
CA LEU A 157 -0.43 -2.48 14.94
C LEU A 157 -0.69 -1.18 15.71
N GLY A 158 -0.27 -0.07 15.12
CA GLY A 158 -0.77 1.26 15.47
C GLY A 158 -1.95 1.62 14.56
N TYR A 159 -2.95 2.31 15.11
CA TYR A 159 -3.99 2.90 14.28
C TYR A 159 -4.49 4.23 14.85
N ASP A 160 -4.99 5.07 13.96
CA ASP A 160 -5.56 6.38 14.32
C ASP A 160 -6.74 6.74 13.41
N GLU A 161 -7.65 7.56 13.93
CA GLU A 161 -8.79 8.09 13.20
C GLU A 161 -8.55 9.57 12.87
N ILE A 162 -8.56 9.88 11.58
CA ILE A 162 -8.48 11.26 11.11
C ILE A 162 -9.88 11.86 11.19
N ASN A 163 -10.11 12.66 12.23
CA ASN A 163 -11.35 13.40 12.42
C ASN A 163 -11.21 14.82 11.84
N CYS A 164 -11.92 15.08 10.74
CA CYS A 164 -11.94 16.39 10.10
C CYS A 164 -13.06 17.32 10.61
N ARG A 165 -13.88 16.91 11.59
CA ARG A 165 -14.92 17.76 12.18
C ARG A 165 -14.25 18.89 12.99
N GLY A 166 -13.98 20.00 12.32
CA GLY A 166 -13.29 21.17 12.88
C GLY A 166 -12.11 21.69 12.06
N CYS A 167 -11.75 21.04 10.95
CA CYS A 167 -10.76 21.58 10.02
C CYS A 167 -11.27 22.90 9.40
N PRO A 168 -10.49 24.01 9.44
CA PRO A 168 -10.92 25.29 8.87
C PRO A 168 -11.08 25.26 7.34
N TYR A 169 -10.65 24.18 6.71
CA TYR A 169 -10.75 23.92 5.27
C TYR A 169 -11.79 22.86 4.94
N GLY A 170 -12.90 22.81 5.70
CA GLY A 170 -13.93 21.76 5.65
C GLY A 170 -14.12 21.08 4.29
N VAL A 171 -14.19 19.75 4.31
CA VAL A 171 -14.73 18.98 3.19
C VAL A 171 -16.24 19.01 3.20
#